data_AF-A0A2T4WEX0-F1
#
_entry.id   AF-A0A2T4WEX0-F1
#
_cell.length_a   1.000
_cell.length_b   1.000
_cell.length_c   1.000
_cell.angle_alpha   90.00
_cell.angle_beta   90.00
_cell.angle_gamma   90.00
#
_symmetry.space_group_name_H-M   'P 1'
#
loop_
_entity.id
_entity.type
_entity.pdbx_description
1 polymer ?
#
loop_
_entity_poly.entity_id
_entity_poly.type
_entity_poly.pdbx_seq_one_letter_code
_entity_poly.pdbx_strand_id
1 'polypeptide(L)'
;MKKVIALLALSTLFAACEDPIPVVDPTALDNRNIYIRAYKYFDGAIIDRNTVYEINGDLIKFDHIYVTLSGARFVSYDDQDTTYTESDLTMIDLIGNSEVKLANLPAGNYNGSLEYTIGLDSSRAFTAPDQLDATNPLSKGLVWNGSDIGHSFFQMEGRIFNPADTVFTTPEATFNWRFATPDLAVLKSEKRNFNVASNKDVFIVMDIDIDNFFLGLTPSSTNIINSDPADATDYDLAKILRDNVSSEFVFKL
;
A
#
# COMPACT_ATOMS: atom_id res chain seq x y z
N MET A 1 40.47 66.20 -20.56
CA MET A 1 39.24 66.67 -19.91
C MET A 1 38.15 65.64 -20.13
N LYS A 2 37.51 65.19 -19.03
CA LYS A 2 36.10 64.80 -18.86
C LYS A 2 35.48 63.91 -19.96
N LYS A 3 35.33 62.60 -19.73
CA LYS A 3 34.20 61.92 -19.03
C LYS A 3 33.05 61.55 -20.00
N VAL A 4 32.42 60.40 -19.70
CA VAL A 4 31.11 59.87 -20.18
C VAL A 4 31.16 59.31 -21.61
N ILE A 5 30.75 58.08 -21.96
CA ILE A 5 29.66 57.22 -21.46
C ILE A 5 30.09 55.74 -21.60
N ALA A 6 30.33 55.07 -20.48
CA ALA A 6 30.24 53.61 -20.37
C ALA A 6 28.82 53.31 -19.86
N LEU A 7 27.90 53.01 -20.78
CA LEU A 7 26.54 52.56 -20.47
C LEU A 7 26.08 51.56 -21.53
N LEU A 8 26.87 50.50 -21.70
CA LEU A 8 26.49 49.27 -22.38
C LEU A 8 26.76 48.12 -21.40
N ALA A 9 26.00 48.12 -20.32
CA ALA A 9 25.99 47.04 -19.35
C ALA A 9 24.54 46.82 -18.93
N LEU A 10 24.08 45.58 -19.15
CA LEU A 10 22.92 44.94 -18.53
C LEU A 10 21.54 45.50 -18.93
N SER A 11 21.00 45.03 -20.05
CA SER A 11 19.55 45.12 -20.30
C SER A 11 18.95 43.87 -20.97
N THR A 12 19.46 42.67 -20.68
CA THR A 12 18.86 41.41 -21.15
C THR A 12 19.01 40.27 -20.13
N LEU A 13 18.73 40.54 -18.85
CA LEU A 13 18.66 39.50 -17.81
C LEU A 13 17.43 39.70 -16.92
N PHE A 14 16.22 39.69 -17.50
CA PHE A 14 14.99 39.38 -16.77
C PHE A 14 13.96 38.77 -17.73
N ALA A 15 14.32 37.68 -18.40
CA ALA A 15 13.30 36.68 -18.72
C ALA A 15 13.04 35.94 -17.41
N ALA A 16 12.16 36.49 -16.58
CA ALA A 16 11.55 35.73 -15.51
C ALA A 16 10.79 34.60 -16.20
N CYS A 17 11.35 33.40 -16.13
CA CYS A 17 10.58 32.17 -16.29
C CYS A 17 9.62 32.16 -15.10
N GLU A 18 8.46 32.81 -15.25
CA GLU A 18 7.34 32.50 -14.37
C GLU A 18 6.99 31.06 -14.69
N ASP A 19 7.49 30.14 -13.85
CA ASP A 19 6.96 28.79 -13.83
C ASP A 19 5.45 28.97 -13.64
N PRO A 20 4.61 28.54 -14.63
CA PRO A 20 3.18 28.66 -14.48
C PRO A 20 2.83 27.91 -13.20
N ILE A 21 2.21 28.61 -12.24
CA ILE A 21 1.67 27.98 -11.04
C ILE A 21 0.85 26.80 -11.54
N PRO A 22 1.21 25.55 -11.20
CA PRO A 22 0.51 24.40 -11.71
C PRO A 22 -0.95 24.58 -11.30
N VAL A 23 -1.82 24.72 -12.30
CA VAL A 23 -3.26 24.70 -12.08
C VAL A 23 -3.55 23.27 -11.63
N VAL A 24 -3.57 23.07 -10.33
CA VAL A 24 -4.03 21.82 -9.73
C VAL A 24 -5.50 21.73 -10.11
N ASP A 25 -5.84 20.78 -10.98
CA ASP A 25 -7.23 20.45 -11.28
C ASP A 25 -7.93 20.19 -9.94
N PRO A 26 -8.98 20.95 -9.57
CA PRO A 26 -9.70 20.74 -8.32
C PRO A 26 -10.29 19.33 -8.20
N THR A 27 -10.51 18.64 -9.34
CA THR A 27 -10.96 17.25 -9.40
C THR A 27 -9.83 16.25 -9.17
N ALA A 28 -8.57 16.67 -9.26
CA ALA A 28 -7.40 15.86 -8.93
C ALA A 28 -7.02 15.89 -7.43
N LEU A 29 -7.75 16.67 -6.62
CA LEU A 29 -7.54 16.70 -5.17
C LEU A 29 -8.20 15.49 -4.53
N ASP A 30 -7.39 14.52 -4.12
CA ASP A 30 -7.82 13.38 -3.31
C ASP A 30 -8.44 13.88 -1.99
N ASN A 31 -9.78 13.83 -1.92
CA ASN A 31 -10.61 14.39 -0.85
C ASN A 31 -10.94 13.39 0.27
N ARG A 32 -10.30 12.22 0.28
CA ARG A 32 -10.53 11.19 1.30
C ARG A 32 -10.11 11.68 2.68
N ASN A 33 -10.99 11.45 3.65
CA ASN A 33 -10.88 11.92 5.03
C ASN A 33 -10.82 10.77 6.06
N ILE A 34 -10.93 9.52 5.62
CA ILE A 34 -10.69 8.33 6.43
C ILE A 34 -9.31 7.78 6.09
N TYR A 35 -8.46 7.65 7.10
CA TYR A 35 -7.07 7.22 6.96
C TYR A 35 -6.81 5.97 7.77
N ILE A 36 -6.00 5.08 7.21
CA ILE A 36 -5.32 4.02 7.95
C ILE A 36 -3.95 4.55 8.35
N ARG A 37 -3.61 4.48 9.63
CA ARG A 37 -2.25 4.64 10.14
C ARG A 37 -1.71 3.27 10.55
N ALA A 38 -0.75 2.76 9.80
CA ALA A 38 -0.16 1.45 10.02
C ALA A 38 1.24 1.59 10.64
N TYR A 39 1.40 1.04 11.85
CA TYR A 39 2.69 0.80 12.49
C TYR A 39 3.08 -0.66 12.22
N LYS A 40 4.27 -0.87 11.64
CA LYS A 40 4.73 -2.20 11.24
C LYS A 40 5.92 -2.57 12.09
N TYR A 41 5.84 -3.71 12.75
CA TYR A 41 6.85 -4.19 13.66
C TYR A 41 7.47 -5.47 13.12
N PHE A 42 8.74 -5.67 13.45
CA PHE A 42 9.44 -6.93 13.30
C PHE A 42 10.28 -7.14 14.56
N ASP A 43 10.14 -8.27 15.25
CA ASP A 43 10.73 -8.55 16.56
C ASP A 43 10.53 -7.39 17.57
N GLY A 44 9.31 -6.82 17.57
CA GLY A 44 8.92 -5.69 18.42
C GLY A 44 9.53 -4.33 18.06
N ALA A 45 10.38 -4.24 17.02
CA ALA A 45 10.97 -3.00 16.53
C ALA A 45 10.28 -2.51 15.25
N ILE A 46 10.25 -1.20 15.00
CA ILE A 46 9.71 -0.68 13.73
C ILE A 46 10.59 -1.14 12.57
N ILE A 47 9.96 -1.67 11.52
CA ILE A 47 10.66 -2.14 10.33
C ILE A 47 11.37 -1.00 9.56
N ASP A 48 12.56 -1.29 9.02
CA ASP A 48 13.37 -0.42 8.16
C ASP A 48 14.03 -1.23 7.03
N ARG A 49 14.18 -0.64 5.85
CA ARG A 49 14.76 -1.28 4.66
C ARG A 49 16.25 -1.61 4.79
N ASN A 50 16.96 -0.94 5.70
CA ASN A 50 18.41 -1.10 5.84
C ASN A 50 18.80 -2.11 6.92
N THR A 51 17.82 -2.61 7.68
CA THR A 51 18.02 -3.55 8.76
C THR A 51 17.93 -4.99 8.26
N VAL A 52 18.83 -5.85 8.74
CA VAL A 52 18.76 -7.30 8.55
C VAL A 52 17.91 -7.89 9.66
N TYR A 53 16.98 -8.76 9.29
CA TYR A 53 16.09 -9.47 10.19
C TYR A 53 16.38 -10.95 10.15
N GLU A 54 16.22 -11.65 11.27
CA GLU A 54 16.32 -13.10 11.33
C GLU A 54 14.91 -13.69 11.41
N ILE A 55 14.56 -14.59 10.48
CA ILE A 55 13.27 -15.28 10.49
C ILE A 55 13.43 -16.73 10.05
N ASN A 56 12.95 -17.67 10.86
CA ASN A 56 12.99 -19.10 10.54
C ASN A 56 14.40 -19.62 10.15
N GLY A 57 15.46 -19.00 10.67
CA GLY A 57 16.87 -19.30 10.37
C GLY A 57 17.46 -18.58 9.16
N ASP A 58 16.66 -17.82 8.42
CA ASP A 58 17.10 -16.98 7.30
C ASP A 58 17.43 -15.57 7.79
N LEU A 59 18.44 -14.94 7.17
CA LEU A 59 18.72 -13.52 7.33
C LEU A 59 18.16 -12.76 6.14
N ILE A 60 17.22 -11.85 6.38
CA ILE A 60 16.50 -11.15 5.31
C ILE A 60 16.58 -9.63 5.42
N LYS A 61 16.46 -8.95 4.28
CA LYS A 61 16.09 -7.52 4.20
C LYS A 61 14.84 -7.38 3.37
N PHE A 62 13.91 -6.55 3.84
CA PHE A 62 12.72 -6.23 3.09
C PHE A 62 12.99 -5.09 2.11
N ASP A 63 12.51 -5.25 0.88
CA ASP A 63 12.56 -4.21 -0.13
C ASP A 63 11.21 -3.48 -0.19
N HIS A 64 10.12 -4.25 -0.35
CA HIS A 64 8.77 -3.73 -0.47
C HIS A 64 7.73 -4.65 0.19
N ILE A 65 6.68 -4.04 0.75
CA ILE A 65 5.45 -4.75 1.15
C ILE A 65 4.26 -3.98 0.60
N TYR A 66 3.78 -4.38 -0.57
CA TYR A 66 2.64 -3.77 -1.22
C TYR A 66 1.33 -4.37 -0.74
N VAL A 67 0.33 -3.51 -0.52
CA VAL A 67 -1.03 -3.90 -0.18
C VAL A 67 -2.01 -3.06 -0.99
N THR A 68 -2.98 -3.73 -1.58
CA THR A 68 -4.07 -3.09 -2.33
C THR A 68 -5.33 -3.13 -1.48
N LEU A 69 -5.92 -1.97 -1.22
CA LEU A 69 -7.15 -1.80 -0.44
C LEU A 69 -8.25 -1.25 -1.34
N SER A 70 -9.46 -1.81 -1.25
CA SER A 70 -10.61 -1.35 -2.03
C SER A 70 -11.95 -1.50 -1.28
N GLY A 71 -13.04 -1.04 -1.88
CA GLY A 71 -14.40 -1.35 -1.43
C GLY A 71 -14.78 -0.75 -0.09
N ALA A 72 -14.12 0.34 0.32
CA ALA A 72 -14.39 0.96 1.61
C ALA A 72 -15.84 1.45 1.68
N ARG A 73 -16.55 1.09 2.75
CA ARG A 73 -17.95 1.48 3.00
C ARG A 73 -18.26 1.49 4.48
N PHE A 74 -19.24 2.29 4.87
CA PHE A 74 -19.78 2.26 6.23
C PHE A 74 -21.15 1.59 6.24
N VAL A 75 -21.36 0.68 7.19
CA VAL A 75 -22.64 -0.01 7.43
C VAL A 75 -23.14 0.40 8.81
N SER A 76 -24.39 0.86 8.92
CA SER A 76 -24.98 1.27 10.20
C SER A 76 -25.11 0.10 11.18
N TYR A 77 -25.21 0.39 12.48
CA TYR A 77 -25.29 -0.63 13.54
C TYR A 77 -26.48 -1.59 13.42
N ASP A 78 -27.53 -1.20 12.72
CA ASP A 78 -28.76 -1.96 12.46
C ASP A 78 -28.79 -2.62 11.07
N ASP A 79 -27.67 -2.53 10.34
CA ASP A 79 -27.46 -3.05 8.98
C ASP A 79 -28.50 -2.55 7.96
N GLN A 80 -29.22 -1.45 8.25
CA GLN A 80 -30.24 -0.89 7.36
C GLN A 80 -29.67 0.10 6.34
N ASP A 81 -28.62 0.83 6.72
CA ASP A 81 -28.03 1.88 5.89
C ASP A 81 -26.57 1.55 5.55
N THR A 82 -26.22 1.66 4.26
CA THR A 82 -24.83 1.56 3.79
C THR A 82 -24.43 2.85 3.08
N THR A 83 -23.37 3.50 3.58
CA THR A 83 -22.72 4.62 2.90
C THR A 83 -21.54 4.08 2.10
N TYR A 84 -21.67 4.06 0.79
CA TYR A 84 -20.58 3.74 -0.12
C TYR A 84 -19.64 4.95 -0.26
N THR A 85 -18.35 4.68 -0.44
CA THR A 85 -17.34 5.74 -0.60
C THR A 85 -16.89 5.86 -2.05
N GLU A 86 -16.52 7.08 -2.44
CA GLU A 86 -15.90 7.35 -3.75
C GLU A 86 -14.37 7.25 -3.63
N SER A 87 -13.69 6.91 -4.73
CA SER A 87 -12.23 6.73 -4.78
C SER A 87 -11.71 5.70 -3.76
N ASP A 88 -12.40 4.57 -3.69
CA ASP A 88 -12.20 3.51 -2.71
C ASP A 88 -10.90 2.70 -2.88
N LEU A 89 -10.13 2.91 -3.96
CA LEU A 89 -8.92 2.17 -4.27
C LEU A 89 -7.65 2.87 -3.76
N THR A 90 -6.81 2.12 -3.05
CA THR A 90 -5.44 2.53 -2.71
C THR A 90 -4.46 1.37 -2.84
N MET A 91 -3.27 1.63 -3.37
CA MET A 91 -2.12 0.73 -3.30
C MET A 91 -1.04 1.41 -2.44
N ILE A 92 -0.59 0.74 -1.38
CA ILE A 92 0.45 1.24 -0.47
C ILE A 92 1.65 0.29 -0.46
N ASP A 93 2.85 0.86 -0.41
CA ASP A 93 4.05 0.20 0.11
C ASP A 93 4.19 0.47 1.63
N LEU A 94 3.94 -0.53 2.46
CA LEU A 94 3.87 -0.42 3.91
C LEU A 94 5.20 -0.02 4.55
N ILE A 95 6.34 -0.36 3.94
CA ILE A 95 7.63 -0.03 4.55
C ILE A 95 7.92 1.46 4.44
N GLY A 96 7.62 2.06 3.29
CA GLY A 96 7.87 3.48 3.03
C GLY A 96 6.81 4.43 3.59
N ASN A 97 5.63 3.93 3.95
CA ASN A 97 4.48 4.76 4.32
C ASN A 97 3.83 4.29 5.62
N SER A 98 3.44 5.23 6.47
CA SER A 98 2.72 4.97 7.72
C SER A 98 1.25 5.38 7.67
N GLU A 99 0.84 6.18 6.69
CA GLU A 99 -0.53 6.71 6.58
C GLU A 99 -1.06 6.56 5.16
N VAL A 100 -2.31 6.12 5.06
CA VAL A 100 -2.98 5.83 3.79
C VAL A 100 -4.38 6.37 3.82
N LYS A 101 -4.77 7.07 2.76
CA LYS A 101 -6.16 7.42 2.52
C LYS A 101 -6.94 6.18 2.11
N LEU A 102 -7.97 5.85 2.87
CA LEU A 102 -8.85 4.71 2.63
C LEU A 102 -10.12 5.15 1.91
N ALA A 103 -10.80 6.19 2.41
CA ALA A 103 -12.15 6.51 1.97
C ALA A 103 -12.56 7.96 2.24
N ASN A 104 -13.62 8.40 1.58
CA ASN A 104 -14.33 9.63 1.92
C ASN A 104 -15.68 9.29 2.58
N LEU A 105 -15.95 9.88 3.74
CA LEU A 105 -17.26 9.86 4.38
C LEU A 105 -17.76 11.30 4.63
N PRO A 106 -19.05 11.61 4.41
CA PRO A 106 -19.62 12.90 4.76
C PRO A 106 -19.47 13.25 6.25
N ALA A 107 -19.59 14.54 6.58
CA ALA A 107 -19.62 14.96 7.97
C ALA A 107 -20.84 14.37 8.69
N GLY A 108 -20.63 13.77 9.85
CA GLY A 108 -21.68 13.03 10.55
C GLY A 108 -21.20 12.23 11.75
N ASN A 109 -22.16 11.65 12.47
CA ASN A 109 -21.90 10.68 13.54
C ASN A 109 -22.15 9.28 13.00
N TYR A 110 -21.15 8.42 13.14
CA TYR A 110 -21.16 7.06 12.63
C TYR A 110 -21.17 6.09 13.81
N ASN A 111 -22.16 5.20 13.82
CA ASN A 111 -22.28 4.07 14.74
C ASN A 111 -22.64 2.82 13.94
N GLY A 112 -21.69 1.90 13.82
CA GLY A 112 -21.79 0.74 12.93
C GLY A 112 -20.42 0.16 12.62
N SER A 113 -20.23 -0.32 11.40
CA SER A 113 -18.99 -0.94 10.94
C SER A 113 -18.36 -0.16 9.79
N LEU A 114 -17.05 0.06 9.84
CA LEU A 114 -16.30 0.41 8.65
C LEU A 114 -15.78 -0.87 8.01
N GLU A 115 -16.15 -1.09 6.76
CA GLU A 115 -15.70 -2.22 5.96
C GLU A 115 -14.74 -1.78 4.87
N TYR A 116 -13.78 -2.64 4.54
CA TYR A 116 -12.87 -2.49 3.41
C TYR A 116 -12.33 -3.86 3.02
N THR A 117 -11.79 -3.97 1.81
CA THR A 117 -11.25 -5.21 1.27
C THR A 117 -9.75 -5.07 1.08
N ILE A 118 -8.98 -6.06 1.55
CA ILE A 118 -7.61 -6.28 1.05
C ILE A 118 -7.75 -7.05 -0.26
N GLY A 119 -7.53 -6.35 -1.36
CA GLY A 119 -7.73 -6.84 -2.71
C GLY A 119 -8.65 -5.98 -3.55
N LEU A 120 -9.10 -6.55 -4.67
CA LEU A 120 -9.85 -5.86 -5.74
C LEU A 120 -11.05 -6.69 -6.18
N ASP A 121 -12.07 -6.03 -6.72
CA ASP A 121 -13.07 -6.74 -7.52
C ASP A 121 -12.49 -7.28 -8.83
N SER A 122 -13.22 -8.21 -9.47
CA SER A 122 -12.76 -8.89 -10.68
C SER A 122 -12.46 -7.93 -11.84
N SER A 123 -13.19 -6.84 -12.01
CA SER A 123 -12.91 -5.89 -13.09
C SER A 123 -11.59 -5.18 -12.85
N ARG A 124 -11.39 -4.65 -11.64
CA ARG A 124 -10.16 -3.91 -11.29
C ARG A 124 -8.95 -4.83 -11.20
N ALA A 125 -9.12 -6.07 -10.72
CA ALA A 125 -8.04 -7.04 -10.59
C ALA A 125 -7.36 -7.38 -11.92
N PHE A 126 -8.10 -7.39 -13.03
CA PHE A 126 -7.59 -7.81 -14.35
C PHE A 126 -7.45 -6.68 -15.37
N THR A 127 -7.67 -5.42 -14.98
CA THR A 127 -7.42 -4.28 -15.88
C THR A 127 -5.92 -3.97 -15.92
N ALA A 128 -5.32 -4.06 -17.10
CA ALA A 128 -3.87 -3.89 -17.26
C ALA A 128 -3.43 -2.44 -16.94
N PRO A 129 -2.20 -2.21 -16.44
CA PRO A 129 -1.74 -0.88 -16.04
C PRO A 129 -1.82 0.19 -17.13
N ASP A 130 -1.59 -0.18 -18.39
CA ASP A 130 -1.63 0.70 -19.56
C ASP A 130 -3.07 1.11 -19.98
N GLN A 131 -4.08 0.45 -19.42
CA GLN A 131 -5.49 0.77 -19.63
C GLN A 131 -6.06 1.66 -18.51
N LEU A 132 -5.27 1.94 -17.47
CA LEU A 132 -5.68 2.75 -16.33
C LEU A 132 -5.26 4.20 -16.52
N ASP A 133 -6.08 5.12 -16.02
CA ASP A 133 -5.70 6.53 -15.93
C ASP A 133 -4.41 6.69 -15.11
N ALA A 134 -3.58 7.66 -15.46
CA ALA A 134 -2.30 7.91 -14.80
C ALA A 134 -2.43 8.24 -13.30
N THR A 135 -3.61 8.66 -12.86
CA THR A 135 -3.93 8.92 -11.44
C THR A 135 -4.35 7.66 -10.69
N ASN A 136 -4.63 6.55 -11.38
CA ASN A 136 -5.00 5.29 -10.75
C ASN A 136 -3.78 4.72 -9.98
N PRO A 137 -3.96 4.27 -8.72
CA PRO A 137 -2.86 3.70 -7.93
C PRO A 137 -2.14 2.51 -8.58
N LEU A 138 -2.81 1.77 -9.46
CA LEU A 138 -2.28 0.56 -10.10
C LEU A 138 -1.64 0.82 -11.48
N SER A 139 -1.71 2.05 -12.00
CA SER A 139 -1.20 2.43 -13.34
C SER A 139 0.31 2.22 -13.52
N LYS A 140 1.07 2.19 -12.42
CA LYS A 140 2.53 1.95 -12.45
C LYS A 140 2.91 0.48 -12.63
N GLY A 141 1.95 -0.44 -12.47
CA GLY A 141 2.19 -1.88 -12.68
C GLY A 141 3.11 -2.55 -11.65
N LEU A 142 3.36 -1.93 -10.49
CA LEU A 142 4.26 -2.48 -9.45
C LEU A 142 3.79 -3.84 -8.91
N VAL A 143 2.49 -4.08 -8.95
CA VAL A 143 1.83 -5.30 -8.47
C VAL A 143 1.17 -6.08 -9.61
N TRP A 144 1.46 -5.75 -10.87
CA TRP A 144 0.83 -6.42 -12.02
C TRP A 144 1.56 -7.70 -12.39
N ASN A 145 0.82 -8.81 -12.49
CA ASN A 145 1.38 -10.15 -12.71
C ASN A 145 1.01 -10.76 -14.08
N GLY A 146 0.45 -9.95 -14.99
CA GLY A 146 -0.09 -10.42 -16.26
C GLY A 146 -1.58 -10.75 -16.20
N SER A 147 -2.18 -11.04 -17.36
CA SER A 147 -3.63 -11.22 -17.52
C SER A 147 -4.21 -12.42 -16.78
N ASP A 148 -3.40 -13.43 -16.51
CA ASP A 148 -3.88 -14.70 -15.95
C ASP A 148 -4.04 -14.62 -14.43
N ILE A 149 -3.23 -13.78 -13.77
CA ILE A 149 -3.22 -13.59 -12.31
C ILE A 149 -3.80 -12.22 -11.90
N GLY A 150 -3.52 -11.17 -12.69
CA GLY A 150 -3.96 -9.81 -12.41
C GLY A 150 -3.04 -9.05 -11.45
N HIS A 151 -3.58 -8.04 -10.76
CA HIS A 151 -2.87 -7.28 -9.73
C HIS A 151 -2.82 -8.05 -8.39
N SER A 152 -1.66 -8.04 -7.73
CA SER A 152 -1.50 -8.57 -6.38
C SER A 152 -2.35 -7.78 -5.38
N PHE A 153 -3.02 -8.51 -4.48
CA PHE A 153 -3.75 -7.91 -3.36
C PHE A 153 -2.80 -7.62 -2.21
N PHE A 154 -1.78 -8.46 -2.09
CA PHE A 154 -0.61 -8.28 -1.24
C PHE A 154 0.62 -8.82 -2.00
N GLN A 155 1.76 -8.13 -1.88
CA GLN A 155 3.03 -8.58 -2.42
C GLN A 155 4.17 -8.15 -1.50
N MET A 156 4.99 -9.10 -1.07
CA MET A 156 6.16 -8.88 -0.23
C MET A 156 7.41 -9.31 -0.97
N GLU A 157 8.40 -8.42 -0.99
CA GLU A 157 9.66 -8.60 -1.69
C GLU A 157 10.81 -8.38 -0.74
N GLY A 158 11.82 -9.25 -0.86
CA GLY A 158 13.04 -9.07 -0.10
C GLY A 158 14.18 -9.94 -0.59
N ARG A 159 15.26 -9.82 0.17
CA ARG A 159 16.57 -10.40 -0.12
C ARG A 159 16.98 -11.30 1.04
N ILE A 160 17.51 -12.47 0.70
CA ILE A 160 18.04 -13.46 1.64
C ILE A 160 19.57 -13.36 1.60
N PHE A 161 20.20 -13.41 2.76
CA PHE A 161 21.63 -13.29 2.93
C PHE A 161 22.22 -14.53 3.59
N ASN A 162 23.43 -14.87 3.15
CA ASN A 162 24.20 -15.94 3.77
C ASN A 162 24.54 -15.55 5.23
N PRO A 163 24.26 -16.41 6.23
CA PRO A 163 24.61 -16.15 7.63
C PRO A 163 26.10 -15.93 7.91
N ALA A 164 26.99 -16.38 7.00
CA ALA A 164 28.43 -16.13 7.08
C ALA A 164 28.86 -14.75 6.54
N ASP A 165 28.00 -14.04 5.80
CA ASP A 165 28.25 -12.65 5.42
C ASP A 165 28.03 -11.76 6.65
N THR A 166 28.93 -10.81 6.87
CA THR A 166 28.86 -9.85 7.98
C THR A 166 28.56 -8.43 7.52
N VAL A 167 28.56 -8.20 6.20
CA VAL A 167 28.36 -6.88 5.57
C VAL A 167 26.97 -6.78 4.92
N PHE A 168 26.37 -7.91 4.53
CA PHE A 168 24.99 -8.01 4.04
C PHE A 168 24.71 -7.07 2.85
N THR A 169 25.62 -7.11 1.88
CA THR A 169 25.57 -6.26 0.67
C THR A 169 25.13 -7.03 -0.56
N THR A 170 25.51 -8.30 -0.68
CA THR A 170 25.17 -9.15 -1.82
C THR A 170 24.23 -10.25 -1.34
N PRO A 171 22.96 -10.26 -1.78
CA PRO A 171 22.04 -11.33 -1.40
C PRO A 171 22.43 -12.65 -2.07
N GLU A 172 22.19 -13.77 -1.39
CA GLU A 172 22.31 -15.10 -2.00
C GLU A 172 21.08 -15.46 -2.85
N ALA A 173 19.92 -14.96 -2.45
CA ALA A 173 18.66 -15.14 -3.14
C ALA A 173 17.71 -13.98 -2.85
N THR A 174 16.60 -13.93 -3.59
CA THR A 174 15.47 -13.04 -3.33
C THR A 174 14.24 -13.87 -3.05
N PHE A 175 13.30 -13.33 -2.28
CA PHE A 175 11.97 -13.87 -2.17
C PHE A 175 10.92 -12.88 -2.67
N ASN A 176 9.87 -13.39 -3.31
CA ASN A 176 8.71 -12.63 -3.77
C ASN A 176 7.45 -13.45 -3.49
N TRP A 177 6.69 -12.98 -2.52
CA TRP A 177 5.48 -13.66 -2.05
C TRP A 177 4.27 -12.79 -2.32
N ARG A 178 3.26 -13.36 -2.96
CA ARG A 178 2.02 -12.63 -3.24
C ARG A 178 0.80 -13.50 -3.04
N PHE A 179 -0.31 -12.86 -2.74
CA PHE A 179 -1.62 -13.42 -3.03
C PHE A 179 -2.38 -12.44 -3.91
N ALA A 180 -3.05 -13.00 -4.92
CA ALA A 180 -3.84 -12.31 -5.92
C ALA A 180 -5.13 -13.11 -6.12
N THR A 181 -5.89 -12.77 -7.16
CA THR A 181 -7.19 -13.35 -7.56
C THR A 181 -8.38 -13.00 -6.64
N PRO A 182 -9.56 -12.69 -7.22
CA PRO A 182 -10.72 -12.23 -6.45
C PRO A 182 -11.21 -13.15 -5.32
N ASP A 183 -10.96 -14.45 -5.41
CA ASP A 183 -11.37 -15.41 -4.37
C ASP A 183 -10.46 -15.42 -3.13
N LEU A 184 -9.24 -14.89 -3.21
CA LEU A 184 -8.38 -14.66 -2.04
C LEU A 184 -8.58 -13.29 -1.39
N ALA A 185 -9.50 -12.46 -1.90
CA ALA A 185 -9.83 -11.17 -1.30
C ALA A 185 -10.24 -11.29 0.18
N VAL A 186 -9.84 -10.32 0.99
CA VAL A 186 -10.12 -10.31 2.43
C VAL A 186 -11.04 -9.16 2.78
N LEU A 187 -12.30 -9.44 3.08
CA LEU A 187 -13.19 -8.44 3.66
C LEU A 187 -12.84 -8.25 5.14
N LYS A 188 -12.57 -7.00 5.51
CA LYS A 188 -12.33 -6.56 6.89
C LYS A 188 -13.50 -5.66 7.29
N SER A 189 -13.99 -5.86 8.51
CA SER A 189 -15.11 -5.13 9.07
C SER A 189 -14.80 -4.83 10.53
N GLU A 190 -14.82 -3.55 10.92
CA GLU A 190 -14.59 -3.14 12.30
C GLU A 190 -15.76 -2.31 12.83
N LYS A 191 -16.35 -2.77 13.93
CA LYS A 191 -17.42 -2.06 14.63
C LYS A 191 -16.87 -0.93 15.46
N ARG A 192 -17.31 0.30 15.19
CA ARG A 192 -16.87 1.48 15.93
C ARG A 192 -17.83 2.65 15.86
N ASN A 193 -17.68 3.52 16.86
CA ASN A 193 -18.30 4.83 16.90
C ASN A 193 -17.25 5.90 16.61
N PHE A 194 -17.55 6.79 15.66
CA PHE A 194 -16.67 7.93 15.36
C PHE A 194 -17.47 9.10 14.79
N ASN A 195 -16.86 10.27 14.83
CA ASN A 195 -17.41 11.49 14.23
C ASN A 195 -16.49 11.93 13.09
N VAL A 196 -17.09 12.23 11.95
CA VAL A 196 -16.43 12.93 10.86
C VAL A 196 -16.82 14.40 10.96
N ALA A 197 -15.85 15.25 11.30
CA ALA A 197 -16.05 16.69 11.32
C ALA A 197 -15.70 17.31 9.97
N SER A 198 -16.28 18.47 9.64
CA SER A 198 -16.12 19.14 8.35
C SER A 198 -14.68 19.49 7.96
N ASN A 199 -13.73 19.44 8.91
CA ASN A 199 -12.33 19.81 8.72
C ASN A 199 -11.35 18.88 9.47
N LYS A 200 -11.77 17.65 9.80
CA LYS A 200 -10.90 16.68 10.47
C LYS A 200 -10.93 15.35 9.77
N ASP A 201 -9.74 14.80 9.63
CA ASP A 201 -9.52 13.44 9.18
C ASP A 201 -9.73 12.46 10.35
N VAL A 202 -10.29 11.30 10.03
CA VAL A 202 -10.45 10.19 10.96
C VAL A 202 -9.30 9.22 10.73
N PHE A 203 -8.51 8.98 11.76
CA PHE A 203 -7.42 8.01 11.72
C PHE A 203 -7.83 6.70 12.36
N ILE A 204 -7.51 5.63 11.67
CA ILE A 204 -7.71 4.26 12.09
C ILE A 204 -6.33 3.66 12.26
N VAL A 205 -6.00 3.29 13.49
CA VAL A 205 -4.66 2.78 13.80
C VAL A 205 -4.64 1.26 13.68
N MET A 206 -3.59 0.75 13.03
CA MET A 206 -3.26 -0.66 12.99
C MET A 206 -1.82 -0.86 13.44
N ASP A 207 -1.62 -1.87 14.28
CA ASP A 207 -0.30 -2.41 14.58
C ASP A 207 -0.19 -3.75 13.86
N ILE A 208 0.76 -3.86 12.93
CA ILE A 208 0.97 -5.02 12.08
C ILE A 208 2.27 -5.67 12.52
N ASP A 209 2.20 -6.92 12.97
CA ASP A 209 3.38 -7.71 13.29
C ASP A 209 3.81 -8.49 12.04
N ILE A 210 4.89 -8.04 11.40
CA ILE A 210 5.36 -8.59 10.13
C ILE A 210 5.93 -10.00 10.30
N ASP A 211 6.40 -10.37 11.50
CA ASP A 211 6.82 -11.74 11.81
C ASP A 211 5.71 -12.74 11.51
N ASN A 212 4.46 -12.36 11.78
CA ASN A 212 3.30 -13.24 11.60
C ASN A 212 3.02 -13.55 10.12
N PHE A 213 3.54 -12.77 9.16
CA PHE A 213 3.43 -13.09 7.75
C PHE A 213 4.18 -14.39 7.38
N PHE A 214 5.17 -14.78 8.17
CA PHE A 214 6.04 -15.94 7.95
C PHE A 214 5.56 -17.22 8.68
N LEU A 215 4.39 -17.21 9.31
CA LEU A 215 3.87 -18.40 9.99
C LEU A 215 3.67 -19.55 8.98
N GLY A 216 4.45 -20.61 9.14
CA GLY A 216 4.44 -21.76 8.22
C GLY A 216 5.12 -21.52 6.88
N LEU A 217 5.82 -20.39 6.69
CA LEU A 217 6.53 -20.03 5.46
C LEU A 217 7.99 -19.64 5.77
N THR A 218 8.94 -20.25 5.06
CA THR A 218 10.38 -19.92 5.21
C THR A 218 10.92 -19.41 3.88
N PRO A 219 11.51 -18.20 3.81
CA PRO A 219 12.00 -17.60 2.56
C PRO A 219 12.96 -18.47 1.75
N SER A 220 13.90 -19.15 2.38
CA SER A 220 14.88 -20.00 1.70
C SER A 220 14.30 -21.29 1.15
N SER A 221 13.24 -21.84 1.76
CA SER A 221 12.55 -23.04 1.26
C SER A 221 11.47 -22.71 0.23
N THR A 222 10.81 -21.57 0.41
CA THR A 222 9.71 -21.08 -0.41
C THR A 222 10.05 -19.65 -0.81
N ASN A 223 10.87 -19.48 -1.85
CA ASN A 223 11.30 -18.15 -2.27
C ASN A 223 10.25 -17.44 -3.13
N ILE A 224 9.35 -18.19 -3.77
CA ILE A 224 8.34 -17.64 -4.68
C ILE A 224 6.97 -18.17 -4.27
N ILE A 225 6.01 -17.26 -4.16
CA ILE A 225 4.57 -17.55 -4.13
C ILE A 225 3.94 -16.64 -5.19
N ASN A 226 3.42 -17.22 -6.27
CA ASN A 226 2.86 -16.47 -7.41
C ASN A 226 1.36 -16.26 -7.31
N SER A 227 0.67 -17.03 -6.47
CA SER A 227 -0.79 -17.11 -6.43
C SER A 227 -1.38 -17.65 -7.74
N ASP A 228 -0.72 -18.64 -8.35
CA ASP A 228 -1.16 -19.26 -9.61
C ASP A 228 -2.28 -20.29 -9.35
N PRO A 229 -3.53 -20.03 -9.79
CA PRO A 229 -4.64 -20.96 -9.58
C PRO A 229 -4.49 -22.27 -10.39
N ALA A 230 -3.57 -22.35 -11.35
CA ALA A 230 -3.26 -23.56 -12.10
C ALA A 230 -2.25 -24.47 -11.37
N ASP A 231 -1.51 -23.97 -10.38
CA ASP A 231 -0.62 -24.75 -9.51
C ASP A 231 -1.19 -24.82 -8.10
N ALA A 232 -1.79 -25.97 -7.76
CA ALA A 232 -2.41 -26.16 -6.46
C ALA A 232 -1.45 -25.97 -5.27
N THR A 233 -0.15 -26.26 -5.45
CA THR A 233 0.83 -26.11 -4.35
C THR A 233 1.16 -24.64 -4.11
N ASP A 234 1.42 -23.89 -5.18
CA ASP A 234 1.65 -22.44 -5.10
C ASP A 234 0.41 -21.72 -4.56
N TYR A 235 -0.77 -22.13 -5.01
CA TYR A 235 -2.03 -21.54 -4.58
C TYR A 235 -2.35 -21.81 -3.10
N ASP A 236 -2.02 -22.99 -2.58
CA ASP A 236 -2.18 -23.28 -1.15
C ASP A 236 -1.20 -22.48 -0.29
N LEU A 237 0.03 -22.23 -0.76
CA LEU A 237 0.97 -21.31 -0.11
C LEU A 237 0.43 -19.86 -0.11
N ALA A 238 -0.20 -19.42 -1.20
CA ALA A 238 -0.84 -18.10 -1.27
C ALA A 238 -2.00 -17.97 -0.28
N LYS A 239 -2.78 -19.03 -0.04
CA LYS A 239 -3.82 -19.05 1.00
C LYS A 239 -3.23 -18.93 2.41
N ILE A 240 -2.15 -19.65 2.71
CA ILE A 240 -1.44 -19.53 3.99
C ILE A 240 -0.98 -18.09 4.21
N LEU A 241 -0.31 -17.51 3.20
CA LEU A 241 0.12 -16.11 3.25
C LEU A 241 -1.07 -15.16 3.45
N ARG A 242 -2.17 -15.37 2.72
CA ARG A 242 -3.40 -14.57 2.85
C ARG A 242 -3.95 -14.62 4.27
N ASP A 243 -3.98 -15.80 4.89
CA ASP A 243 -4.51 -15.97 6.24
C ASP A 243 -3.62 -15.29 7.29
N ASN A 244 -2.30 -15.42 7.15
CA ASN A 244 -1.31 -14.72 7.96
C ASN A 244 -1.44 -13.20 7.83
N VAL A 245 -1.58 -12.67 6.61
CA VAL A 245 -1.78 -11.22 6.40
C VAL A 245 -3.12 -10.78 6.98
N SER A 246 -4.18 -11.55 6.77
CA SER A 246 -5.51 -11.24 7.28
C SER A 246 -5.56 -11.13 8.80
N SER A 247 -4.77 -11.92 9.54
CA SER A 247 -4.74 -11.89 11.01
C SER A 247 -4.15 -10.60 11.57
N GLU A 248 -3.26 -9.94 10.84
CA GLU A 248 -2.57 -8.73 11.31
C GLU A 248 -3.31 -7.44 10.98
N PHE A 249 -4.17 -7.44 9.96
CA PHE A 249 -4.95 -6.27 9.57
C PHE A 249 -6.14 -6.08 10.52
N VAL A 250 -5.88 -5.84 11.80
CA VAL A 250 -6.90 -5.64 12.83
C VAL A 250 -6.79 -4.23 13.38
N PHE A 251 -7.93 -3.53 13.45
CA PHE A 251 -7.96 -2.17 13.99
C PHE A 251 -7.75 -2.21 15.50
N LYS A 252 -6.94 -1.27 16.01
CA LYS A 252 -6.82 -1.06 17.45
C LYS A 252 -7.90 -0.09 17.92
N LEU A 253 -8.42 -0.36 19.12
CA LEU A 253 -9.37 0.50 19.84
C LEU A 253 -8.68 1.70 20.48
#